data_AF-A0A251MXX0-F1
#
_entry.id   AF-A0A251MXX0-F1
#
_cell.length_a   1.000
_cell.length_b   1.000
_cell.length_c   1.000
_cell.angle_alpha   90.00
_cell.angle_beta   90.00
_cell.angle_gamma   90.00
#
_symmetry.space_group_name_H-M   'P 1'
#
loop_
_entity.id
_entity.type
_entity.pdbx_description
1 polymer ?
#
loop_
_entity_poly.entity_id
_entity_poly.type
_entity_poly.pdbx_seq_one_letter_code
_entity_poly.pdbx_strand_id
1 'polypeptide(L)'
;MQSGKNTMSFRSIFDAGELKSELEKSGVKPSFMPYIWKQVIQNPDAQLDQIPSLPSAAYPLLTSKFKTLTSCVHSAMDSSDQLTTKLLIKLQVGCKMGCTFCATGSMGFKSNLTSGEIVEQLVHASRISPIRNVVFMGMGEPLNNYGALVEAIHVMTGPPFHLSPKKITVSTVVNLIPFNPIGDLSKFSTSNEEKVSSFQKILRGTYGIRTTVRKEMGQDISGACGQLVVNKSSIENTVLLTDIEDLQVR
;
A
#
# COMPACT_ATOMS: atom_id res chain seq x y z
N MET A 1 28.18 -5.44 -3.85
CA MET A 1 28.48 -4.69 -5.09
C MET A 1 27.17 -4.11 -5.60
N GLN A 2 26.93 -2.83 -5.28
CA GLN A 2 25.88 -2.03 -5.90
C GLN A 2 26.38 -1.60 -7.27
N SER A 3 25.66 -1.93 -8.34
CA SER A 3 25.74 -1.22 -9.60
C SER A 3 24.56 -1.60 -10.49
N GLY A 4 23.92 -0.58 -11.06
CA GLY A 4 23.21 -0.70 -12.32
C GLY A 4 21.69 -0.82 -12.23
N LYS A 5 21.01 0.33 -12.13
CA LYS A 5 19.79 0.66 -12.90
C LYS A 5 19.47 2.14 -12.71
N ASN A 6 20.10 2.99 -13.52
CA ASN A 6 19.66 4.37 -13.71
C ASN A 6 19.28 4.60 -15.18
N THR A 7 18.47 3.70 -15.72
CA THR A 7 17.57 4.03 -16.81
C THR A 7 16.37 4.71 -16.16
N MET A 8 16.10 6.00 -16.45
CA MET A 8 14.89 6.66 -15.96
C MET A 8 13.67 5.86 -16.45
N SER A 9 13.14 4.97 -15.61
CA SER A 9 11.90 4.29 -15.92
C SER A 9 10.79 5.31 -15.72
N PHE A 10 10.04 5.57 -16.79
CA PHE A 10 8.84 6.38 -16.72
C PHE A 10 7.93 5.91 -15.60
N ARG A 11 7.33 6.87 -14.91
CA ARG A 11 6.36 6.64 -13.83
C ARG A 11 4.95 6.67 -14.39
N SER A 12 4.01 6.09 -13.65
CA SER A 12 2.60 6.17 -14.02
C SER A 12 2.12 7.60 -13.80
N ILE A 13 1.29 8.12 -14.71
CA ILE A 13 0.60 9.38 -14.49
C ILE A 13 -0.32 9.33 -13.25
N PHE A 14 -0.68 8.14 -12.79
CA PHE A 14 -1.49 7.92 -11.59
C PHE A 14 -0.68 7.84 -10.29
N ASP A 15 0.66 7.96 -10.34
CA ASP A 15 1.50 8.15 -9.15
C ASP A 15 1.29 9.59 -8.61
N ALA A 16 0.19 9.80 -7.88
CA ALA A 16 -0.33 11.11 -7.52
C ALA A 16 0.65 11.99 -6.73
N GLY A 17 1.38 11.44 -5.77
CA GLY A 17 2.36 12.17 -4.97
C GLY A 17 3.51 12.69 -5.84
N GLU A 18 3.97 11.87 -6.78
CA GLU A 18 5.06 12.22 -7.68
C GLU A 18 4.62 13.20 -8.76
N LEU A 19 3.45 12.97 -9.37
CA LEU A 19 2.87 13.91 -10.33
C LEU A 19 2.64 15.28 -9.67
N LYS A 20 2.08 15.31 -8.46
CA LYS A 20 1.88 16.55 -7.69
C LYS A 20 3.20 17.28 -7.48
N SER A 21 4.23 16.59 -6.97
CA SER A 21 5.55 17.15 -6.69
C SER A 21 6.18 17.77 -7.95
N GLU A 22 6.10 17.08 -9.10
CA GLU A 22 6.68 17.55 -10.35
C GLU A 22 5.92 18.72 -10.99
N LEU A 23 4.60 18.74 -10.88
CA LEU A 23 3.79 19.89 -11.28
C LEU A 23 4.13 21.12 -10.45
N GLU A 24 4.20 20.99 -9.12
CA GLU A 24 4.53 22.10 -8.21
C GLU A 24 5.92 22.68 -8.49
N LYS A 25 6.94 21.82 -8.68
CA LYS A 25 8.30 22.24 -9.06
C LYS A 25 8.33 23.02 -10.38
N SER A 26 7.43 22.72 -11.28
CA SER A 26 7.33 23.37 -12.60
C SER A 26 6.38 24.58 -12.60
N GLY A 27 5.90 25.01 -11.42
CA GLY A 27 4.98 26.13 -11.28
C GLY A 27 3.55 25.84 -11.77
N VAL A 28 3.20 24.57 -11.98
CA VAL A 28 1.88 24.14 -12.42
C VAL A 28 1.04 23.74 -11.21
N LYS A 29 -0.21 24.23 -11.13
CA LYS A 29 -1.11 23.93 -10.02
C LYS A 29 -1.54 22.45 -10.03
N PRO A 30 -1.48 21.72 -8.90
CA PRO A 30 -1.98 20.34 -8.81
C PRO A 30 -3.47 20.16 -9.14
N SER A 31 -4.26 21.25 -9.15
CA SER A 31 -5.68 21.21 -9.55
C SER A 31 -5.90 20.72 -10.98
N PHE A 32 -4.86 20.68 -11.83
CA PHE A 32 -4.93 20.08 -13.17
C PHE A 32 -4.89 18.55 -13.15
N MET A 33 -4.45 17.90 -12.06
CA MET A 33 -4.30 16.44 -12.00
C MET A 33 -5.59 15.68 -12.30
N PRO A 34 -6.76 16.01 -11.70
CA PRO A 34 -8.02 15.36 -12.06
C PRO A 34 -8.37 15.45 -13.55
N TYR A 35 -8.06 16.58 -14.17
CA TYR A 35 -8.31 16.79 -15.59
C TYR A 35 -7.38 15.93 -16.45
N ILE A 36 -6.09 15.90 -16.13
CA ILE A 36 -5.10 15.01 -16.76
C ILE A 36 -5.56 13.55 -16.66
N TRP A 37 -5.89 13.09 -15.45
CA TRP A 37 -6.36 11.72 -15.22
C TRP A 37 -7.65 11.42 -15.99
N LYS A 38 -8.60 12.36 -16.02
CA LYS A 38 -9.83 12.21 -16.81
C LYS A 38 -9.52 12.01 -18.29
N GLN A 39 -8.61 12.80 -18.87
CA GLN A 39 -8.21 12.67 -20.27
C GLN A 39 -7.55 11.33 -20.54
N VAL A 40 -6.66 10.88 -19.66
CA VAL A 40 -6.00 9.57 -19.78
C VAL A 40 -6.97 8.41 -19.63
N ILE A 41 -7.94 8.48 -18.71
CA ILE A 41 -8.96 7.42 -18.56
C ILE A 41 -9.85 7.34 -19.80
N GLN A 42 -10.19 8.48 -20.40
CA GLN A 42 -10.98 8.53 -21.62
C GLN A 42 -10.23 8.05 -22.85
N ASN A 43 -8.91 8.28 -22.91
CA ASN A 43 -8.05 7.85 -24.00
C ASN A 43 -6.66 7.43 -23.48
N PRO A 44 -6.51 6.18 -22.98
CA PRO A 44 -5.27 5.73 -22.35
C PRO A 44 -4.09 5.57 -23.30
N ASP A 45 -4.38 5.45 -24.60
CA ASP A 45 -3.39 5.29 -25.66
C ASP A 45 -2.93 6.66 -26.23
N ALA A 46 -3.53 7.77 -25.77
CA ALA A 46 -3.12 9.12 -26.16
C ALA A 46 -1.73 9.49 -25.64
N GLN A 47 -1.02 10.33 -26.40
CA GLN A 47 0.21 10.94 -25.93
C GLN A 47 -0.09 12.04 -24.90
N LEU A 48 0.73 12.15 -23.85
CA LEU A 48 0.52 13.15 -22.79
C LEU A 48 0.68 14.60 -23.27
N ASP A 49 1.39 14.83 -24.38
CA ASP A 49 1.56 16.15 -24.99
C ASP A 49 0.32 16.63 -25.77
N GLN A 50 -0.62 15.74 -26.06
CA GLN A 50 -1.84 16.07 -26.78
C GLN A 50 -2.99 16.49 -25.85
N ILE A 51 -2.79 16.45 -24.53
CA ILE A 51 -3.82 16.88 -23.57
C ILE A 51 -4.06 18.39 -23.75
N PRO A 52 -5.27 18.81 -24.15
CA PRO A 52 -5.50 20.22 -24.45
C PRO A 52 -5.59 21.05 -23.17
N SER A 53 -5.42 22.37 -23.29
CA SER A 53 -5.70 23.33 -22.20
C SER A 53 -4.88 23.16 -20.92
N LEU A 54 -3.68 22.57 -20.99
CA LEU A 54 -2.72 22.59 -19.87
C LEU A 54 -1.77 23.79 -19.99
N PRO A 55 -1.24 24.28 -18.86
CA PRO A 55 -0.14 25.25 -18.89
C PRO A 55 1.04 24.69 -19.67
N SER A 56 1.70 25.51 -20.49
CA SER A 56 2.82 25.07 -21.36
C SER A 56 3.95 24.39 -20.59
N ALA A 57 4.20 24.83 -19.35
CA ALA A 57 5.18 24.24 -18.44
C ALA A 57 4.88 22.77 -18.04
N ALA A 58 3.64 22.30 -18.20
CA ALA A 58 3.27 20.92 -17.87
C ALA A 58 3.77 19.92 -18.92
N TYR A 59 3.85 20.28 -20.20
CA TYR A 59 4.15 19.30 -21.25
C TYR A 59 5.56 18.69 -21.15
N PRO A 60 6.64 19.45 -20.92
CA PRO A 60 7.99 18.89 -20.84
C PRO A 60 8.16 17.88 -19.70
N LEU A 61 7.56 18.12 -18.53
CA LEU A 61 7.65 17.18 -17.40
C LEU A 61 6.82 15.92 -17.65
N LEU A 62 5.64 16.06 -18.26
CA LEU A 62 4.74 14.96 -18.55
C LEU A 62 5.38 13.98 -19.54
N THR A 63 5.96 14.49 -20.63
CA THR A 63 6.59 13.65 -21.67
C THR A 63 7.94 13.09 -21.27
N SER A 64 8.67 13.72 -20.35
CA SER A 64 10.00 13.26 -19.93
C SER A 64 9.98 12.29 -18.75
N LYS A 65 8.96 12.36 -17.87
CA LYS A 65 8.94 11.61 -16.60
C LYS A 65 7.79 10.61 -16.48
N PHE A 66 6.69 10.81 -17.21
CA PHE A 66 5.47 10.04 -17.02
C PHE A 66 5.04 9.29 -18.29
N LYS A 67 4.25 8.24 -18.08
CA LYS A 67 3.48 7.52 -19.11
C LYS A 67 2.02 7.47 -18.70
N THR A 68 1.13 7.37 -19.68
CA THR A 68 -0.31 7.17 -19.42
C THR A 68 -0.56 5.93 -18.59
N LEU A 69 0.02 4.80 -19.01
CA LEU A 69 -0.01 3.52 -18.30
C LEU A 69 1.39 2.88 -18.34
N THR A 70 1.84 2.36 -17.20
CA THR A 70 3.10 1.61 -17.06
C THR A 70 2.87 0.09 -17.13
N SER A 71 1.64 -0.34 -16.87
CA SER A 71 1.16 -1.72 -16.95
C SER A 71 0.35 -1.98 -18.22
N CYS A 72 0.20 -3.26 -18.58
CA CYS A 72 -0.65 -3.70 -19.67
C CYS A 72 -1.45 -4.95 -19.29
N VAL A 73 -2.64 -5.09 -19.88
CA VAL A 73 -3.43 -6.32 -19.78
C VAL A 73 -2.76 -7.40 -20.64
N HIS A 74 -2.30 -8.47 -20.02
CA HIS A 74 -1.74 -9.63 -20.74
C HIS A 74 -2.85 -10.47 -21.37
N SER A 75 -3.89 -10.76 -20.59
CA SER A 75 -5.04 -11.55 -21.01
C SER A 75 -6.25 -11.20 -20.15
N ALA A 76 -7.42 -11.41 -20.74
CA ALA A 76 -8.72 -11.35 -20.07
C ALA A 76 -9.41 -12.71 -20.28
N MET A 77 -10.06 -13.22 -19.23
CA MET A 77 -10.78 -14.49 -19.29
C MET A 77 -12.11 -14.34 -18.56
N ASP A 78 -13.20 -14.68 -19.24
CA ASP A 78 -14.53 -14.71 -18.63
C ASP A 78 -14.80 -16.07 -17.98
N SER A 79 -15.54 -16.05 -16.87
CA SER A 79 -16.06 -17.26 -16.24
C SER A 79 -17.11 -17.93 -17.13
N SER A 80 -17.33 -19.23 -16.92
CA SER A 80 -18.32 -20.01 -17.70
C SER A 80 -19.74 -19.46 -17.58
N ASP A 81 -20.08 -18.85 -16.46
CA ASP A 81 -21.38 -18.19 -16.21
C ASP A 81 -21.42 -16.73 -16.69
N GLN A 82 -20.32 -16.20 -17.24
CA GLN A 82 -20.15 -14.83 -17.73
C GLN A 82 -20.40 -13.74 -16.68
N LEU A 83 -20.37 -14.08 -15.38
CA LEU A 83 -20.55 -13.12 -14.30
C LEU A 83 -19.23 -12.48 -13.84
N THR A 84 -18.09 -13.10 -14.16
CA THR A 84 -16.77 -12.68 -13.68
C THR A 84 -15.77 -12.63 -14.83
N THR A 85 -15.18 -11.46 -15.06
CA THR A 85 -14.00 -11.32 -15.93
C THR A 85 -12.75 -11.22 -15.08
N LYS A 86 -11.78 -12.11 -15.33
CA LYS A 86 -10.45 -12.08 -14.71
C LYS A 86 -9.45 -11.41 -15.63
N LEU A 87 -8.75 -10.40 -15.12
CA LEU A 87 -7.63 -9.75 -15.83
C LEU A 87 -6.30 -10.20 -15.27
N LEU A 88 -5.43 -10.64 -16.18
CA LEU A 88 -4.02 -10.82 -15.88
C LEU A 88 -3.28 -9.57 -16.33
N ILE A 89 -2.89 -8.73 -15.37
CA ILE A 89 -2.17 -7.49 -15.64
C ILE A 89 -0.68 -7.76 -15.44
N LYS A 90 0.14 -7.41 -16.44
CA LYS A 90 1.61 -7.50 -16.30
C LYS A 90 2.07 -6.41 -15.36
N LEU A 91 2.40 -6.84 -14.16
CA LEU A 91 2.99 -6.03 -13.10
C LEU A 91 4.25 -6.75 -12.62
N GLN A 92 5.13 -6.04 -11.90
CA GLN A 92 6.10 -6.72 -11.05
C GLN A 92 5.35 -7.32 -9.84
N VAL A 93 6.02 -8.05 -8.95
CA VAL A 93 5.56 -8.38 -7.57
C VAL A 93 5.13 -9.85 -7.25
N GLY A 94 5.53 -10.28 -6.04
CA GLY A 94 5.17 -11.48 -5.28
C GLY A 94 4.84 -11.11 -3.80
N CYS A 95 4.80 -12.03 -2.83
CA CYS A 95 4.33 -11.72 -1.44
C CYS A 95 5.33 -12.12 -0.33
N LYS A 96 5.51 -11.26 0.69
CA LYS A 96 6.40 -11.51 1.85
C LYS A 96 5.83 -12.45 2.92
N MET A 97 4.52 -12.70 2.92
CA MET A 97 3.86 -13.36 4.07
C MET A 97 4.06 -14.87 4.13
N GLY A 98 4.53 -15.52 3.05
CA GLY A 98 4.86 -16.95 3.06
C GLY A 98 3.69 -17.89 3.41
N CYS A 99 2.45 -17.46 3.16
CA CYS A 99 1.25 -18.27 3.43
C CYS A 99 1.29 -19.59 2.66
N THR A 100 1.39 -20.73 3.36
CA THR A 100 1.60 -22.07 2.76
C THR A 100 0.47 -22.57 1.86
N PHE A 101 -0.73 -22.02 2.02
CA PHE A 101 -1.92 -22.32 1.21
C PHE A 101 -2.11 -21.34 0.03
N CYS A 102 -1.31 -20.26 -0.04
CA CYS A 102 -1.43 -19.22 -1.05
C CYS A 102 -0.32 -19.37 -2.08
N ALA A 103 -0.68 -19.55 -3.35
CA ALA A 103 0.30 -19.66 -4.44
C ALA A 103 1.28 -18.47 -4.47
N THR A 104 0.80 -17.25 -4.21
CA THR A 104 1.64 -16.05 -4.13
C THR A 104 2.59 -16.04 -2.94
N GLY A 105 2.21 -16.68 -1.82
CA GLY A 105 3.07 -16.86 -0.65
C GLY A 105 4.27 -17.76 -0.94
N SER A 106 4.07 -18.81 -1.74
CA SER A 106 5.12 -19.77 -2.13
C SER A 106 6.11 -19.21 -3.15
N MET A 107 5.75 -18.15 -3.89
CA MET A 107 6.62 -17.53 -4.92
C MET A 107 7.67 -16.56 -4.34
N GLY A 108 7.56 -16.20 -3.05
CA GLY A 108 8.41 -15.20 -2.41
C GLY A 108 8.13 -13.76 -2.87
N PHE A 109 8.82 -12.80 -2.26
CA PHE A 109 8.67 -11.37 -2.55
C PHE A 109 9.66 -10.88 -3.61
N LYS A 110 9.19 -10.02 -4.51
CA LYS A 110 10.04 -9.37 -5.54
C LYS A 110 10.19 -7.86 -5.30
N SER A 111 9.09 -7.12 -5.32
CA SER A 111 9.05 -5.67 -5.14
C SER A 111 7.65 -5.25 -4.65
N ASN A 112 7.46 -3.98 -4.28
CA ASN A 112 6.13 -3.41 -4.07
C ASN A 112 5.65 -2.74 -5.37
N LEU A 113 4.34 -2.62 -5.53
CA LEU A 113 3.74 -1.81 -6.58
C LEU A 113 3.77 -0.32 -6.19
N THR A 114 3.87 0.56 -7.17
CA THR A 114 3.61 2.00 -6.94
C THR A 114 2.11 2.28 -6.80
N SER A 115 1.76 3.49 -6.33
CA SER A 115 0.35 3.89 -6.21
C SER A 115 -0.33 3.93 -7.58
N GLY A 116 0.39 4.41 -8.59
CA GLY A 116 -0.06 4.41 -9.98
C GLY A 116 -0.27 3.00 -10.52
N GLU A 117 0.66 2.06 -10.32
CA GLU A 117 0.47 0.66 -10.74
C GLU A 117 -0.75 -0.01 -10.08
N ILE A 118 -1.14 0.41 -8.88
CA ILE A 118 -2.38 -0.04 -8.22
C ILE A 118 -3.60 0.58 -8.91
N VAL A 119 -3.59 1.89 -9.14
CA VAL A 119 -4.71 2.62 -9.78
C VAL A 119 -4.92 2.18 -11.23
N GLU A 120 -3.84 1.88 -11.96
CA GLU A 120 -3.92 1.40 -13.34
C GLU A 120 -4.75 0.12 -13.46
N GLN A 121 -4.77 -0.75 -12.44
CA GLN A 121 -5.63 -1.93 -12.44
C GLN A 121 -7.11 -1.56 -12.48
N LEU A 122 -7.52 -0.51 -11.76
CA LEU A 122 -8.87 0.03 -11.83
C LEU A 122 -9.15 0.63 -13.21
N VAL A 123 -8.18 1.33 -13.81
CA VAL A 123 -8.32 1.88 -15.18
C VAL A 123 -8.53 0.76 -16.19
N HIS A 124 -7.69 -0.28 -16.16
CA HIS A 124 -7.83 -1.45 -17.04
C HIS A 124 -9.17 -2.16 -16.85
N ALA A 125 -9.60 -2.39 -15.60
CA ALA A 125 -10.88 -3.02 -15.31
C ALA A 125 -12.07 -2.18 -15.78
N SER A 126 -12.00 -0.85 -15.62
CA SER A 126 -13.05 0.09 -16.03
C SER A 126 -13.26 0.14 -17.54
N ARG A 127 -12.27 -0.30 -18.35
CA ARG A 127 -12.41 -0.44 -19.80
C ARG A 127 -13.33 -1.60 -20.20
N ILE A 128 -13.54 -2.55 -19.29
CA ILE A 128 -14.33 -3.75 -19.55
C ILE A 128 -15.73 -3.62 -18.98
N SER A 129 -15.85 -3.11 -17.75
CA SER A 129 -17.14 -2.88 -17.13
C SER A 129 -17.11 -1.72 -16.13
N PRO A 130 -18.24 -1.06 -15.87
CA PRO A 130 -18.32 -0.05 -14.82
C PRO A 130 -18.03 -0.63 -13.43
N ILE A 131 -16.94 -0.18 -12.81
CA ILE A 131 -16.52 -0.66 -11.50
C ILE A 131 -17.22 0.12 -10.38
N ARG A 132 -17.85 -0.60 -9.45
CA ARG A 132 -18.58 -0.01 -8.31
C ARG A 132 -18.03 -0.40 -6.94
N ASN A 133 -17.20 -1.44 -6.86
CA ASN A 133 -16.56 -1.88 -5.63
C ASN A 133 -15.11 -2.28 -5.95
N VAL A 134 -14.20 -2.03 -5.02
CA VAL A 134 -12.79 -2.45 -5.10
C VAL A 134 -12.45 -3.24 -3.86
N VAL A 135 -11.82 -4.40 -4.03
CA VAL A 135 -11.43 -5.26 -2.91
C VAL A 135 -9.95 -5.61 -3.05
N PHE A 136 -9.13 -5.23 -2.08
CA PHE A 136 -7.71 -5.57 -2.03
C PHE A 136 -7.51 -6.98 -1.49
N MET A 137 -7.76 -7.98 -2.33
CA MET A 137 -7.57 -9.42 -2.05
C MET A 137 -6.74 -10.12 -3.15
N GLY A 138 -6.04 -9.34 -3.97
CA GLY A 138 -5.15 -9.84 -5.00
C GLY A 138 -3.83 -10.36 -4.46
N MET A 139 -2.78 -10.22 -5.26
CA MET A 139 -1.43 -10.63 -4.86
C MET A 139 -0.80 -9.62 -3.88
N GLY A 140 -0.24 -10.11 -2.77
CA GLY A 140 0.46 -9.30 -1.77
C GLY A 140 -0.33 -9.08 -0.49
N GLU A 141 0.32 -8.49 0.53
CA GLU A 141 -0.32 -8.01 1.75
C GLU A 141 -0.47 -6.49 1.64
N PRO A 142 -1.69 -5.94 1.54
CA PRO A 142 -1.92 -4.52 1.31
C PRO A 142 -1.20 -3.61 2.32
N LEU A 143 -1.20 -3.98 3.61
CA LEU A 143 -0.57 -3.14 4.65
C LEU A 143 0.96 -3.13 4.61
N ASN A 144 1.60 -4.10 3.94
CA ASN A 144 3.06 -4.07 3.71
C ASN A 144 3.46 -3.08 2.61
N ASN A 145 2.49 -2.45 1.95
CA ASN A 145 2.67 -1.38 0.97
C ASN A 145 1.77 -0.18 1.31
N TYR A 146 1.71 0.17 2.61
CA TYR A 146 0.76 1.13 3.16
C TYR A 146 0.73 2.49 2.43
N GLY A 147 1.89 3.10 2.18
CA GLY A 147 1.94 4.41 1.53
C GLY A 147 1.30 4.41 0.14
N ALA A 148 1.70 3.46 -0.71
CA ALA A 148 1.16 3.35 -2.07
C ALA A 148 -0.32 2.96 -2.06
N LEU A 149 -0.74 2.09 -1.13
CA LEU A 149 -2.13 1.70 -0.93
C LEU A 149 -3.02 2.90 -0.58
N VAL A 150 -2.62 3.66 0.44
CA VAL A 150 -3.40 4.82 0.92
C VAL A 150 -3.50 5.86 -0.18
N GLU A 151 -2.40 6.15 -0.88
CA GLU A 151 -2.40 7.09 -2.00
C GLU A 151 -3.33 6.63 -3.14
N ALA A 152 -3.28 5.34 -3.52
CA ALA A 152 -4.18 4.79 -4.51
C ALA A 152 -5.66 4.91 -4.08
N ILE A 153 -5.99 4.65 -2.81
CA ILE A 153 -7.34 4.83 -2.29
C ILE A 153 -7.79 6.30 -2.36
N HIS A 154 -6.90 7.26 -2.08
CA HIS A 154 -7.22 8.68 -2.23
C HIS A 154 -7.52 9.04 -3.69
N VAL A 155 -6.76 8.50 -4.65
CA VAL A 155 -7.03 8.70 -6.08
C VAL A 155 -8.37 8.08 -6.47
N MET A 156 -8.66 6.85 -6.04
CA MET A 156 -9.90 6.13 -6.34
C MET A 156 -11.14 6.80 -5.77
N THR A 157 -11.03 7.41 -4.58
CA THR A 157 -12.15 8.10 -3.91
C THR A 157 -12.31 9.55 -4.36
N GLY A 158 -11.24 10.16 -4.87
CA GLY A 158 -11.22 11.50 -5.41
C GLY A 158 -11.62 11.57 -6.90
N PRO A 159 -11.61 12.79 -7.48
CA PRO A 159 -11.78 12.98 -8.90
C PRO A 159 -10.62 12.35 -9.69
N PRO A 160 -10.89 11.67 -10.82
CA PRO A 160 -12.18 11.58 -11.52
C PRO A 160 -13.04 10.36 -11.14
N PHE A 161 -12.56 9.45 -10.29
CA PHE A 161 -13.20 8.14 -10.04
C PHE A 161 -14.41 8.22 -9.09
N HIS A 162 -14.34 9.03 -8.04
CA HIS A 162 -15.43 9.26 -7.08
C HIS A 162 -16.01 7.97 -6.45
N LEU A 163 -15.19 6.94 -6.23
CA LEU A 163 -15.65 5.75 -5.52
C LEU A 163 -15.93 6.10 -4.05
N SER A 164 -17.07 5.64 -3.53
CA SER A 164 -17.36 5.81 -2.11
C SER A 164 -16.36 4.99 -1.28
N PRO A 165 -15.79 5.53 -0.20
CA PRO A 165 -14.91 4.74 0.69
C PRO A 165 -15.56 3.45 1.21
N LYS A 166 -16.90 3.44 1.38
CA LYS A 166 -17.67 2.25 1.80
C LYS A 166 -17.68 1.12 0.75
N LYS A 167 -17.23 1.40 -0.47
CA LYS A 167 -17.15 0.48 -1.60
C LYS A 167 -15.73 -0.05 -1.82
N ILE A 168 -14.79 0.33 -0.94
CA ILE A 168 -13.40 -0.11 -0.98
C ILE A 168 -13.13 -0.96 0.27
N THR A 169 -12.79 -2.24 0.05
CA THR A 169 -12.46 -3.18 1.14
C THR A 169 -10.98 -3.51 1.11
N VAL A 170 -10.27 -3.28 2.21
CA VAL A 170 -8.87 -3.68 2.37
C VAL A 170 -8.81 -4.94 3.22
N SER A 171 -8.46 -6.08 2.61
CA SER A 171 -8.22 -7.31 3.36
C SER A 171 -6.82 -7.30 3.94
N THR A 172 -6.65 -7.73 5.19
CA THR A 172 -5.34 -7.76 5.85
C THR A 172 -5.20 -8.94 6.82
N VAL A 173 -3.98 -9.10 7.35
CA VAL A 173 -3.61 -10.07 8.36
C VAL A 173 -3.19 -9.34 9.64
N VAL A 174 -3.76 -9.73 10.77
CA VAL A 174 -3.38 -9.20 12.09
C VAL A 174 -2.32 -10.12 12.72
N ASN A 175 -1.23 -9.55 13.21
CA ASN A 175 -0.26 -10.27 14.02
C ASN A 175 -0.32 -9.78 15.47
N LEU A 176 -0.87 -10.60 16.36
CA LEU A 176 -0.91 -10.32 17.79
C LEU A 176 0.49 -10.52 18.38
N ILE A 177 1.01 -9.47 19.00
CA ILE A 177 2.28 -9.49 19.72
C ILE A 177 1.92 -9.33 21.20
N PRO A 178 2.05 -10.40 22.01
CA PRO A 178 1.94 -10.27 23.46
C PRO A 178 2.95 -9.22 23.96
N PHE A 179 2.50 -8.40 24.91
CA PHE A 179 3.32 -7.33 25.46
C PHE A 179 4.55 -7.91 26.17
N ASN A 180 5.75 -7.40 25.85
CA ASN A 180 6.98 -7.76 26.53
C ASN A 180 7.26 -6.72 27.63
N PRO A 181 7.15 -7.06 28.92
CA PRO A 181 7.43 -6.12 29.99
C PRO A 181 8.91 -5.71 30.00
N ILE A 182 9.18 -4.48 30.47
CA ILE A 182 10.54 -3.91 30.57
C ILE A 182 10.83 -3.67 32.06
N GLY A 183 11.11 -4.75 32.79
CA GLY A 183 11.38 -4.72 34.23
C GLY A 183 10.26 -4.04 35.05
N ASP A 184 10.61 -3.49 36.21
CA ASP A 184 9.68 -2.83 37.14
C ASP A 184 9.13 -1.48 36.62
N LEU A 185 9.59 -1.01 35.46
CA LEU A 185 9.18 0.27 34.87
C LEU A 185 7.88 0.18 34.07
N SER A 186 7.43 -1.03 33.70
CA SER A 186 6.20 -1.18 32.90
C SER A 186 4.95 -1.18 33.79
N LYS A 187 4.05 -0.23 33.52
CA LYS A 187 2.69 -0.19 34.12
C LYS A 187 1.74 -1.27 33.57
N PHE A 188 2.19 -2.03 32.56
CA PHE A 188 1.42 -3.04 31.86
C PHE A 188 2.05 -4.41 32.04
N SER A 189 1.23 -5.46 31.96
CA SER A 189 1.65 -6.86 32.02
C SER A 189 1.29 -7.59 30.73
N THR A 190 2.03 -8.65 30.42
CA THR A 190 1.70 -9.55 29.30
C THR A 190 0.28 -10.11 29.45
N SER A 191 -0.47 -10.12 28.35
CA SER A 191 -1.79 -10.76 28.30
C SER A 191 -1.66 -12.27 28.47
N ASN A 192 -2.53 -12.89 29.27
CA ASN A 192 -2.55 -14.35 29.40
C ASN A 192 -2.91 -15.05 28.07
N GLU A 193 -2.46 -16.30 27.91
CA GLU A 193 -2.67 -17.06 26.67
C GLU A 193 -4.16 -17.23 26.33
N GLU A 194 -5.03 -17.40 27.33
CA GLU A 194 -6.47 -17.54 27.15
C GLU A 194 -7.14 -16.29 26.56
N LYS A 195 -6.76 -15.08 27.01
CA LYS A 195 -7.26 -13.82 26.44
C LYS A 195 -6.72 -13.62 25.04
N VAL A 196 -5.44 -13.91 24.80
CA VAL A 196 -4.84 -13.82 23.46
C VAL A 196 -5.57 -14.77 22.49
N SER A 197 -5.82 -16.02 22.91
CA SER A 197 -6.58 -17.01 22.14
C SER A 197 -8.02 -16.58 21.90
N SER A 198 -8.70 -16.05 22.91
CA SER A 198 -10.09 -15.57 22.80
C SER A 198 -10.19 -14.39 21.83
N PHE A 199 -9.28 -13.42 21.93
CA PHE A 199 -9.22 -12.29 21.00
C PHE A 199 -8.93 -12.76 19.57
N GLN A 200 -8.00 -13.69 19.39
CA GLN A 200 -7.73 -14.32 18.10
C GLN A 200 -8.96 -15.03 17.52
N LYS A 201 -9.74 -15.74 18.36
CA LYS A 201 -10.99 -16.40 17.96
C LYS A 201 -12.05 -15.39 17.52
N ILE A 202 -12.19 -14.26 18.20
CA ILE A 202 -13.10 -13.18 17.81
C ILE A 202 -12.70 -12.63 16.44
N LEU A 203 -11.43 -12.26 16.26
CA LEU A 203 -10.94 -11.72 14.98
C LEU A 203 -11.15 -12.70 13.82
N ARG A 204 -10.85 -13.99 14.02
CA ARG A 204 -11.02 -15.01 12.98
C ARG A 204 -12.49 -15.38 12.75
N GLY A 205 -13.25 -15.61 13.81
CA GLY A 205 -14.61 -16.17 13.74
C GLY A 205 -15.69 -15.14 13.45
N THR A 206 -15.61 -13.96 14.08
CA THR A 206 -16.61 -12.90 13.90
C THR A 206 -16.30 -12.01 12.71
N TYR A 207 -15.02 -11.66 12.51
CA TYR A 207 -14.62 -10.69 11.50
C TYR A 207 -13.93 -11.31 10.27
N GLY A 208 -13.66 -12.62 10.27
CA GLY A 208 -12.97 -13.29 9.17
C GLY A 208 -11.52 -12.85 8.95
N ILE A 209 -10.94 -12.13 9.92
CA ILE A 209 -9.59 -11.56 9.80
C ILE A 209 -8.56 -12.64 10.16
N ARG A 210 -7.70 -12.99 9.20
CA ARG A 210 -6.59 -13.89 9.45
C ARG A 210 -5.70 -13.29 10.54
N THR A 211 -5.52 -14.03 11.61
CA THR A 211 -4.79 -13.54 12.79
C THR A 211 -3.71 -14.52 13.21
N THR A 212 -2.45 -14.10 13.34
CA THR A 212 -1.34 -14.88 13.90
C THR A 212 -0.99 -14.38 15.30
N VAL A 213 -0.36 -15.22 16.12
CA VAL A 213 0.22 -14.82 17.42
C VAL A 213 1.72 -15.01 17.31
N ARG A 214 2.50 -13.95 17.54
CA ARG A 214 3.95 -14.03 17.57
C ARG A 214 4.36 -14.69 18.89
N LYS A 215 5.03 -15.85 18.80
CA LYS A 215 5.65 -16.47 19.99
C LYS A 215 6.76 -15.56 20.50
N GLU A 216 6.76 -15.34 21.81
CA GLU A 216 7.85 -14.63 22.49
C GLU A 216 9.14 -15.46 22.37
N MET A 217 10.24 -14.79 22.03
CA MET A 217 11.57 -15.40 22.01
C MET A 217 12.56 -14.42 22.64
N GLY A 218 13.39 -14.91 23.57
CA GLY A 218 14.47 -14.15 24.19
C GLY A 218 14.06 -13.18 25.31
N GLN A 219 12.89 -13.32 25.93
CA GLN A 219 12.52 -12.49 27.10
C GLN A 219 13.48 -12.70 28.28
N ASP A 220 13.92 -13.94 28.49
CA ASP A 220 14.90 -14.35 29.50
C ASP A 220 16.26 -13.65 29.36
N ILE A 221 16.57 -13.12 28.18
CA ILE A 221 17.82 -12.40 27.88
C ILE A 221 17.63 -10.93 27.52
N SER A 222 16.45 -10.34 27.81
CA SER A 222 16.10 -8.97 27.38
C SER A 222 16.21 -8.76 25.85
N GLY A 223 16.04 -9.83 25.07
CA GLY A 223 16.14 -9.85 23.62
C GLY A 223 14.80 -9.80 22.89
N ALA A 224 13.67 -9.70 23.62
CA ALA A 224 12.37 -9.62 23.00
C ALA A 224 12.14 -8.25 22.31
N CYS A 225 11.17 -8.20 21.40
CA CYS A 225 10.84 -6.99 20.65
C CYS A 225 10.42 -5.87 21.63
N GLY A 226 11.20 -4.77 21.68
CA GLY A 226 11.01 -3.65 22.62
C GLY A 226 12.02 -3.58 23.77
N GLN A 227 12.77 -4.65 24.06
CA GLN A 227 13.72 -4.72 25.19
C GLN A 227 15.17 -4.31 24.80
N LEU A 228 15.43 -4.03 23.52
CA LEU A 228 16.77 -3.75 22.98
C LEU A 228 17.37 -2.39 23.39
N VAL A 229 16.60 -1.51 24.04
CA VAL A 229 17.06 -0.18 24.51
C VAL A 229 17.70 -0.25 25.91
N VAL A 230 17.55 -1.37 26.63
CA VAL A 230 17.91 -1.45 28.06
C VAL A 230 19.43 -1.56 28.32
N ASN A 231 20.26 -1.72 27.28
CA ASN A 231 21.73 -1.76 27.43
C ASN A 231 22.42 -0.47 26.95
N LYS A 232 22.07 0.66 27.56
CA LYS A 232 23.00 1.79 27.73
C LYS A 232 23.09 2.15 29.22
N SER A 233 24.04 1.47 29.88
CA SER A 233 24.82 1.89 31.04
C SER A 233 24.08 2.60 32.18
N SER A 234 24.15 2.02 33.38
CA SER A 234 24.42 2.78 34.59
C SER A 234 25.34 3.97 34.28
N ILE A 235 24.79 5.19 34.26
CA ILE A 235 25.35 6.51 34.58
C ILE A 235 24.32 7.59 34.18
N GLU A 236 23.67 8.12 35.22
CA GLU A 236 23.30 9.53 35.49
C GLU A 236 22.34 10.33 34.57
N ASN A 237 21.35 10.89 35.28
CA ASN A 237 20.44 12.00 34.98
C ASN A 237 19.26 11.76 34.03
N THR A 238 18.17 11.35 34.68
CA THR A 238 16.76 11.76 34.49
C THR A 238 16.48 12.59 33.24
N VAL A 239 16.27 11.91 32.13
CA VAL A 239 15.34 12.38 31.10
C VAL A 239 14.26 11.31 31.01
N LEU A 240 13.05 11.67 31.44
CA LEU A 240 11.85 10.91 31.16
C LEU A 240 11.83 10.61 29.66
N LEU A 241 12.02 9.34 29.30
CA LEU A 241 11.67 8.85 27.97
C LEU A 241 10.16 9.03 27.84
N THR A 242 9.75 10.14 27.27
CA THR A 242 8.38 10.34 26.79
C THR A 242 8.13 9.27 25.74
N ASP A 243 7.13 8.43 26.02
CA ASP A 243 6.64 7.41 25.11
C ASP A 243 6.32 8.02 23.74
N ILE A 244 6.48 7.22 22.68
CA ILE A 244 6.23 7.65 21.30
C ILE A 244 4.77 8.10 21.06
N GLU A 245 3.86 7.78 21.99
CA GLU A 245 2.46 8.19 21.97
C GLU A 245 2.21 9.62 22.49
N ASP A 246 3.23 10.30 23.05
CA ASP A 246 3.14 11.72 23.41
C ASP A 246 3.51 12.68 22.26
N LEU A 247 3.73 12.17 21.03
CA LEU A 247 3.67 12.99 19.82
C LEU A 247 2.21 13.35 19.53
N GLN A 248 1.68 14.28 20.33
CA GLN A 248 0.42 14.95 20.06
C GLN A 248 0.44 15.48 18.63
N VAL A 249 -0.49 14.97 17.83
CA VAL A 249 -1.00 15.66 16.65
C VAL A 249 -1.55 17.00 17.13
N ARG A 250 -0.75 18.05 16.97
CA ARG A 250 -1.22 19.44 16.86
C ARG A 250 -0.97 19.90 15.43
#